data_AF-A0A3B8RM89-F1
#
_entry.id   AF-A0A3B8RM89-F1
#
_cell.length_a   1.000
_cell.length_b   1.000
_cell.length_c   1.000
_cell.angle_alpha   90.00
_cell.angle_beta   90.00
_cell.angle_gamma   90.00
#
_symmetry.space_group_name_H-M   'P 1'
#
loop_
_entity.id
_entity.type
_entity.pdbx_description
1 polymer ?
#
loop_
_entity_poly.entity_id
_entity_poly.type
_entity_poly.pdbx_seq_one_letter_code
_entity_poly.pdbx_strand_id
1 'polypeptide(L)'
;MAASMLHDVLKTDLGHGLVLSRIGARHRINELEFTLPLRNPDLGELHRLLELELEDYGLAGEAGTAALQASELRAYLKGFIDLIIEHQGRYFLIDWKSNHLGDHITDYGPAQLKDAMLEHRYHLQYLIYTLALDRYLRQRLRTYCYEKHFGGVFYLFIRAVRPHWRNPDQSPVGVFFVKPKAQRIAALDALFGKPLQHTFEQTER
;
A
#
# COMPACT_ATOMS: atom_id res chain seq x y z
N MET A 1 -10.15 -24.72 -7.87
CA MET A 1 -9.27 -23.65 -8.37
C MET A 1 -9.07 -22.52 -7.35
N ALA A 2 -10.12 -21.87 -6.84
CA ALA A 2 -9.98 -20.79 -5.84
C ALA A 2 -9.30 -21.19 -4.51
N ALA A 3 -9.63 -22.37 -3.96
CA ALA A 3 -9.02 -22.87 -2.72
C ALA A 3 -7.50 -23.12 -2.84
N SER A 4 -7.02 -23.53 -4.02
CA SER A 4 -5.58 -23.68 -4.28
C SER A 4 -4.88 -22.33 -4.32
N MET A 5 -5.47 -21.34 -5.00
CA MET A 5 -4.91 -20.00 -5.08
C MET A 5 -4.79 -19.33 -3.70
N LEU A 6 -5.81 -19.46 -2.84
CA LEU A 6 -5.74 -18.97 -1.47
C LEU A 6 -4.63 -19.66 -0.68
N HIS A 7 -4.53 -20.98 -0.79
CA HIS A 7 -3.48 -21.76 -0.14
C HIS A 7 -2.08 -21.29 -0.55
N ASP A 8 -1.89 -21.05 -1.84
CA ASP A 8 -0.63 -20.62 -2.43
C ASP A 8 -0.23 -19.23 -1.95
N VAL A 9 -1.15 -18.27 -1.97
CA VAL A 9 -0.94 -16.92 -1.45
C VAL A 9 -0.53 -16.96 0.03
N LEU A 10 -1.23 -17.75 0.84
CA LEU A 10 -0.97 -17.83 2.28
C LEU A 10 0.37 -18.49 2.63
N LYS A 11 0.92 -19.34 1.76
CA LYS A 11 2.17 -20.07 1.99
C LYS A 11 3.38 -19.52 1.26
N THR A 12 3.19 -18.57 0.36
CA THR A 12 4.30 -17.92 -0.35
C THR A 12 5.08 -17.02 0.61
N ASP A 13 6.41 -17.09 0.55
CA ASP A 13 7.28 -16.09 1.15
C ASP A 13 7.24 -14.84 0.27
N LEU A 14 6.64 -13.77 0.79
CA LEU A 14 6.49 -12.49 0.09
C LEU A 14 7.80 -11.70 0.05
N GLY A 15 8.87 -12.22 0.65
CA GLY A 15 10.13 -11.54 0.89
C GLY A 15 10.35 -11.33 2.38
N HIS A 16 11.62 -11.24 2.79
CA HIS A 16 12.03 -11.03 4.19
C HIS A 16 11.52 -12.11 5.18
N GLY A 17 11.19 -13.32 4.70
CA GLY A 17 10.65 -14.40 5.54
C GLY A 17 9.17 -14.22 5.93
N LEU A 18 8.49 -13.28 5.28
CA LEU A 18 7.10 -12.92 5.56
C LEU A 18 6.17 -13.90 4.84
N VAL A 19 5.55 -14.79 5.61
CA VAL A 19 4.58 -15.78 5.14
C VAL A 19 3.25 -15.57 5.88
N LEU A 20 2.17 -15.29 5.15
CA LEU A 20 0.89 -14.86 5.72
C LEU A 20 0.25 -15.89 6.66
N SER A 21 0.37 -17.19 6.33
CA SER A 21 -0.11 -18.28 7.19
C SER A 21 0.60 -18.36 8.54
N ARG A 22 1.74 -17.68 8.72
CA ARG A 22 2.47 -17.59 9.98
C ARG A 22 2.10 -16.35 10.80
N ILE A 23 1.30 -15.43 10.26
CA ILE A 23 0.86 -14.23 10.97
C ILE A 23 -0.36 -14.56 11.83
N GLY A 24 -0.17 -14.53 13.15
CA GLY A 24 -1.25 -14.75 14.11
C GLY A 24 -2.28 -13.61 14.11
N ALA A 25 -3.52 -13.91 14.50
CA ALA A 25 -4.63 -12.95 14.48
C ALA A 25 -4.37 -11.64 15.24
N ARG A 26 -3.59 -11.70 16.34
CA ARG A 26 -3.20 -10.51 17.13
C ARG A 26 -2.18 -9.60 16.45
N HIS A 27 -1.50 -10.09 15.42
CA HIS A 27 -0.49 -9.35 14.64
C HIS A 27 -1.05 -8.90 13.30
N ARG A 28 -2.38 -8.84 13.15
CA ARG A 28 -3.01 -8.33 11.94
C ARG A 28 -4.28 -7.54 12.23
N ILE A 29 -4.60 -6.63 11.32
CA ILE A 29 -5.87 -5.91 11.25
C ILE A 29 -6.39 -6.09 9.84
N ASN A 30 -7.59 -6.62 9.72
CA ASN A 30 -8.28 -6.75 8.44
C ASN A 30 -9.16 -5.51 8.24
N GLU A 31 -9.21 -5.00 7.01
CA GLU A 31 -10.15 -3.96 6.58
C GLU A 31 -10.16 -2.73 7.51
N LEU A 32 -8.98 -2.11 7.71
CA LEU A 32 -8.91 -0.89 8.50
C LEU A 32 -9.55 0.26 7.71
N GLU A 33 -10.71 0.72 8.17
CA GLU A 33 -11.33 1.95 7.69
C GLU A 33 -10.50 3.17 8.12
N PHE A 34 -10.31 4.11 7.20
CA PHE A 34 -9.71 5.40 7.51
C PHE A 34 -10.48 6.55 6.85
N THR A 35 -10.31 7.74 7.43
CA THR A 35 -10.76 9.01 6.85
C THR A 35 -9.62 10.01 6.94
N LEU A 36 -9.21 10.57 5.81
CA LEU A 36 -8.24 11.65 5.74
C LEU A 36 -8.95 12.95 5.34
N PRO A 37 -8.87 14.01 6.15
CA PRO A 37 -9.42 15.30 5.77
C PRO A 37 -8.58 15.90 4.63
N LEU A 38 -9.27 16.44 3.64
CA LEU A 38 -8.67 17.04 2.47
C LEU A 38 -9.29 18.44 2.29
N ARG A 39 -8.69 19.43 2.95
CA ARG A 39 -9.16 20.82 2.89
C ARG A 39 -8.30 21.59 1.90
N ASN A 40 -8.82 21.79 0.68
CA ASN A 40 -8.18 22.55 -0.39
C ASN A 40 -6.72 22.13 -0.64
N PRO A 41 -6.47 20.87 -1.04
CA PRO A 41 -5.12 20.36 -1.24
C PRO A 41 -4.43 21.11 -2.38
N ASP A 42 -3.15 21.43 -2.20
CA ASP A 42 -2.32 21.91 -3.30
C ASP A 42 -2.11 20.76 -4.29
N LEU A 43 -2.86 20.79 -5.38
CA LEU A 43 -2.82 19.75 -6.42
C LEU A 43 -1.50 19.75 -7.18
N GLY A 44 -0.84 20.91 -7.29
CA GLY A 44 0.48 21.02 -7.91
C GLY A 44 1.54 20.33 -7.05
N GLU A 45 1.49 20.53 -5.74
CA GLU A 45 2.35 19.80 -4.80
C GLU A 45 2.07 18.29 -4.84
N LEU A 46 0.80 17.88 -4.80
CA LEU A 46 0.43 16.47 -4.87
C LEU A 46 0.94 15.82 -6.15
N HIS A 47 0.76 16.49 -7.29
CA HIS A 47 1.27 16.04 -8.58
C HIS A 47 2.79 15.86 -8.56
N ARG A 48 3.52 16.85 -8.03
CA ARG A 48 4.98 16.80 -7.92
C ARG A 48 5.46 15.69 -6.99
N LEU A 49 4.75 15.43 -5.88
CA LEU A 49 5.07 14.32 -5.00
C LEU A 49 4.87 12.97 -5.69
N LEU A 50 3.83 12.84 -6.53
CA LEU A 50 3.60 11.64 -7.34
C LEU A 50 4.69 11.47 -8.41
N GLU A 51 5.07 12.54 -9.12
CA GLU A 51 6.17 12.52 -10.10
C GLU A 51 7.47 12.00 -9.48
N LEU A 52 7.89 12.61 -8.39
CA LEU A 52 9.11 12.23 -7.68
C LEU A 52 9.03 10.79 -7.14
N GLU A 53 7.84 10.31 -6.76
CA GLU A 53 7.65 8.90 -6.38
C GLU A 53 7.83 8.00 -7.60
N LEU A 54 7.22 8.33 -8.74
CA LEU A 54 7.35 7.55 -9.97
C LEU A 54 8.77 7.53 -10.53
N GLU A 55 9.50 8.63 -10.42
CA GLU A 55 10.93 8.72 -10.74
C GLU A 55 11.76 7.72 -9.92
N ASP A 56 11.50 7.61 -8.61
CA ASP A 56 12.15 6.64 -7.73
C ASP A 56 11.91 5.17 -8.16
N TYR A 57 10.80 4.90 -8.87
CA TYR A 57 10.48 3.58 -9.43
C TYR A 57 10.98 3.34 -10.86
N GLY A 58 11.62 4.33 -11.48
CA GLY A 58 12.06 4.29 -12.88
C GLY A 58 10.89 4.35 -13.85
N LEU A 59 9.82 5.06 -13.48
CA LEU A 59 8.55 5.16 -14.21
C LEU A 59 8.21 6.60 -14.59
N ALA A 60 9.22 7.45 -14.76
CA ALA A 60 9.06 8.84 -15.16
C ALA A 60 8.40 8.91 -16.56
N GLY A 61 7.21 9.50 -16.65
CA GLY A 61 6.47 9.67 -17.91
C GLY A 61 5.05 10.19 -17.70
N GLU A 62 4.49 10.84 -18.73
CA GLU A 62 3.21 11.57 -18.71
C GLU A 62 2.00 10.71 -18.30
N ALA A 63 2.07 9.38 -18.47
CA ALA A 63 0.97 8.47 -18.15
C ALA A 63 0.73 8.28 -16.64
N GLY A 64 1.78 8.35 -15.81
CA GLY A 64 1.66 8.11 -14.37
C GLY A 64 1.15 9.32 -13.58
N THR A 65 1.15 10.50 -14.20
CA THR A 65 0.90 11.78 -13.55
C THR A 65 -0.39 12.45 -14.01
N ALA A 66 -1.12 11.82 -14.94
CA ALA A 66 -2.36 12.35 -15.51
C ALA A 66 -3.20 13.07 -14.44
N ALA A 67 -3.31 14.39 -14.61
CA ALA A 67 -3.61 15.33 -13.53
C ALA A 67 -4.83 14.89 -12.71
N LEU A 68 -4.63 14.71 -11.40
CA LEU A 68 -5.73 14.58 -10.46
C LEU A 68 -6.60 15.82 -10.59
N GLN A 69 -7.86 15.61 -10.96
CA GLN A 69 -8.78 16.73 -11.10
C GLN A 69 -9.27 17.13 -9.71
N ALA A 70 -9.37 18.44 -9.46
CA ALA A 70 -9.91 18.96 -8.20
C ALA A 70 -11.31 18.39 -7.88
N SER A 71 -12.09 18.09 -8.92
CA SER A 71 -13.42 17.49 -8.82
C SER A 71 -13.42 16.04 -8.30
N GLU A 72 -12.30 15.32 -8.38
CA GLU A 72 -12.15 13.95 -7.89
C GLU A 72 -11.85 13.92 -6.39
N LEU A 73 -11.43 15.05 -5.83
CA LEU A 73 -10.96 15.18 -4.46
C LEU A 73 -12.04 15.81 -3.58
N ARG A 74 -12.79 14.94 -2.89
CA ARG A 74 -13.80 15.33 -1.89
C ARG A 74 -13.12 15.97 -0.67
N ALA A 75 -13.91 16.70 0.15
CA ALA A 75 -13.45 17.27 1.42
C ALA A 75 -12.85 16.24 2.40
N TYR A 76 -13.17 14.96 2.24
CA TYR A 76 -12.57 13.84 2.95
C TYR A 76 -12.33 12.69 1.99
N LEU A 77 -11.20 12.03 2.16
CA LEU A 77 -10.91 10.76 1.51
C LEU A 77 -11.17 9.63 2.51
N LYS A 78 -12.16 8.79 2.20
CA LYS A 78 -12.49 7.59 2.97
C LYS A 78 -12.05 6.36 2.19
N GLY A 79 -11.47 5.39 2.87
CA GLY A 79 -11.01 4.15 2.26
C GLY A 79 -10.86 3.03 3.29
N PHE A 80 -10.51 1.85 2.77
CA PHE A 80 -10.26 0.66 3.57
C PHE A 80 -8.92 0.07 3.15
N ILE A 81 -8.09 -0.25 4.13
CA ILE A 81 -6.86 -1.00 3.93
C ILE A 81 -7.17 -2.47 4.14
N ASP A 82 -6.99 -3.30 3.10
CA ASP A 82 -7.35 -4.72 3.13
C ASP A 82 -6.73 -5.47 4.31
N LEU A 83 -5.41 -5.33 4.48
CA LEU A 83 -4.67 -6.03 5.52
C LEU A 83 -3.46 -5.23 6.00
N ILE A 84 -3.36 -5.08 7.31
CA ILE A 84 -2.16 -4.61 8.01
C ILE A 84 -1.62 -5.78 8.81
N ILE A 85 -0.32 -6.02 8.75
CA ILE A 85 0.34 -7.02 9.57
C ILE A 85 1.53 -6.43 10.31
N GLU A 86 1.82 -7.01 11.47
CA GLU A 86 3.07 -6.83 12.19
C GLU A 86 3.95 -8.07 11.97
N HIS A 87 5.17 -7.87 11.49
CA HIS A 87 6.17 -8.92 11.34
C HIS A 87 7.53 -8.40 11.83
N GLN A 88 8.12 -9.07 12.81
CA GLN A 88 9.42 -8.71 13.39
C GLN A 88 9.51 -7.23 13.85
N GLY A 89 8.45 -6.73 14.49
CA GLY A 89 8.38 -5.35 14.98
C GLY A 89 8.16 -4.29 13.89
N ARG A 90 7.90 -4.70 12.64
CA ARG A 90 7.62 -3.81 11.51
C ARG A 90 6.19 -4.02 11.00
N TYR A 91 5.53 -2.94 10.61
CA TYR A 91 4.16 -2.92 10.13
C TYR A 91 4.13 -2.86 8.60
N PHE A 92 3.40 -3.76 7.96
CA PHE A 92 3.28 -3.84 6.51
C PHE A 92 1.82 -3.70 6.08
N LEU A 93 1.62 -3.01 4.96
CA LEU A 93 0.36 -2.97 4.23
C LEU A 93 0.35 -4.10 3.20
N ILE A 94 -0.79 -4.77 3.04
CA ILE A 94 -1.02 -5.76 2.00
C ILE A 94 -2.35 -5.43 1.33
N ASP A 95 -2.35 -5.36 -0.01
CA ASP A 95 -3.53 -5.15 -0.85
C ASP A 95 -3.60 -6.26 -1.91
N TRP A 96 -4.79 -6.81 -2.13
CA TRP A 96 -5.00 -7.93 -3.06
C TRP A 96 -5.49 -7.45 -4.42
N LYS A 97 -4.78 -7.84 -5.48
CA LYS A 97 -5.11 -7.49 -6.86
C LYS A 97 -5.49 -8.73 -7.66
N SER A 98 -6.73 -8.76 -8.16
CA SER A 98 -7.25 -9.85 -9.01
C SER A 98 -7.02 -9.64 -10.50
N ASN A 99 -6.22 -8.63 -10.88
CA ASN A 99 -5.94 -8.23 -12.26
C ASN A 99 -5.39 -9.40 -13.06
N HIS A 100 -5.87 -9.54 -14.29
CA HIS A 100 -5.37 -10.50 -15.27
C HIS A 100 -4.35 -9.78 -16.15
N LEU A 101 -3.09 -10.18 -16.04
CA LEU A 101 -1.99 -9.61 -16.85
C LEU A 101 -1.60 -10.53 -18.01
N GLY A 102 -2.11 -11.76 -17.98
CA GLY A 102 -1.83 -12.83 -18.94
C GLY A 102 -1.96 -14.20 -18.28
N ASP A 103 -1.56 -15.24 -19.01
CA ASP A 103 -1.73 -16.64 -18.61
C ASP A 103 -0.40 -17.32 -18.23
N HIS A 104 0.72 -16.61 -18.41
CA HIS A 104 2.07 -17.11 -18.15
C HIS A 104 2.70 -16.44 -16.92
N ILE A 105 3.65 -17.15 -16.30
CA ILE A 105 4.44 -16.63 -15.17
C ILE A 105 5.16 -15.31 -15.52
N THR A 106 5.61 -15.17 -16.77
CA THR A 106 6.31 -13.99 -17.29
C THR A 106 5.41 -12.76 -17.38
N ASP A 107 4.09 -12.95 -17.43
CA ASP A 107 3.12 -11.86 -17.51
C ASP A 107 2.94 -11.15 -16.15
N TYR A 108 3.53 -11.72 -15.09
CA TYR A 108 3.51 -11.19 -13.73
C TYR A 108 4.93 -10.90 -13.20
N GLY A 109 5.88 -10.71 -14.13
CA GLY A 109 7.24 -10.30 -13.82
C GLY A 109 7.32 -8.82 -13.38
N PRO A 110 8.49 -8.36 -12.91
CA PRO A 110 8.64 -7.02 -12.34
C PRO A 110 8.23 -5.88 -13.29
N ALA A 111 8.49 -6.00 -14.59
CA ALA A 111 8.12 -4.99 -15.58
C ALA A 111 6.59 -4.91 -15.75
N GLN A 112 5.92 -6.06 -15.90
CA GLN A 112 4.47 -6.13 -16.07
C GLN A 112 3.73 -5.64 -14.82
N LEU A 113 4.27 -5.93 -13.63
CA LEU A 113 3.70 -5.38 -12.40
C LEU A 113 3.85 -3.86 -12.34
N LYS A 114 4.99 -3.29 -12.77
CA LYS A 114 5.17 -1.83 -12.83
C LYS A 114 4.15 -1.17 -13.77
N ASP A 115 3.93 -1.75 -14.94
CA ASP A 115 2.93 -1.26 -15.90
C ASP A 115 1.52 -1.30 -15.29
N ALA A 116 1.15 -2.41 -14.66
CA ALA A 116 -0.14 -2.53 -13.99
C ALA A 116 -0.32 -1.55 -12.81
N MET A 117 0.76 -1.29 -12.05
CA MET A 117 0.75 -0.31 -10.96
C MET A 117 0.49 1.11 -11.49
N LEU A 118 1.07 1.48 -12.64
CA LEU A 118 0.82 2.76 -13.30
C LEU A 118 -0.60 2.86 -13.86
N GLU A 119 -1.00 1.86 -14.66
CA GLU A 119 -2.29 1.84 -15.35
C GLU A 119 -3.46 2.04 -14.39
N HIS A 120 -3.41 1.37 -13.23
CA HIS A 120 -4.44 1.45 -12.21
C HIS A 120 -4.18 2.49 -11.12
N ARG A 121 -3.11 3.29 -11.26
CA ARG A 121 -2.69 4.33 -10.31
C ARG A 121 -2.55 3.85 -8.87
N TYR A 122 -2.06 2.63 -8.72
CA TYR A 122 -1.85 2.03 -7.40
C TYR A 122 -0.76 2.74 -6.59
N HIS A 123 0.08 3.57 -7.23
CA HIS A 123 1.01 4.46 -6.54
C HIS A 123 0.35 5.50 -5.66
N LEU A 124 -0.68 6.17 -6.16
CA LEU A 124 -1.47 7.10 -5.37
C LEU A 124 -2.14 6.38 -4.19
N GLN A 125 -2.69 5.20 -4.46
CA GLN A 125 -3.36 4.39 -3.44
C GLN A 125 -2.41 4.01 -2.30
N TYR A 126 -1.23 3.44 -2.60
CA TYR A 126 -0.31 3.03 -1.53
C TYR A 126 0.23 4.22 -0.74
N LEU A 127 0.40 5.40 -1.35
CA LEU A 127 0.86 6.61 -0.66
C LEU A 127 -0.18 7.06 0.37
N ILE A 128 -1.45 7.10 -0.04
CA ILE A 128 -2.57 7.44 0.83
C ILE A 128 -2.71 6.42 1.96
N TYR A 129 -2.63 5.13 1.65
CA TYR A 129 -2.75 4.06 2.65
C TYR A 129 -1.59 4.09 3.63
N THR A 130 -0.38 4.37 3.14
CA THR A 130 0.80 4.54 3.97
C THR A 130 0.62 5.72 4.92
N LEU A 131 0.15 6.87 4.44
CA LEU A 131 -0.15 8.03 5.30
C LEU A 131 -1.23 7.70 6.35
N ALA A 132 -2.31 7.05 5.95
CA ALA A 132 -3.38 6.64 6.86
C ALA A 132 -2.85 5.72 7.97
N LEU A 133 -2.08 4.69 7.62
CA LEU A 133 -1.48 3.78 8.58
C LEU A 133 -0.45 4.49 9.46
N ASP A 134 0.38 5.35 8.88
CA ASP A 134 1.41 6.07 9.62
C ASP A 134 0.79 6.99 10.69
N ARG A 135 -0.28 7.73 10.36
CA ARG A 135 -1.08 8.50 11.34
C ARG A 135 -1.68 7.61 12.42
N TYR A 136 -2.27 6.49 12.00
CA TYR A 136 -2.90 5.54 12.90
C TYR A 136 -1.90 4.95 13.92
N LEU A 137 -0.70 4.56 13.46
CA LEU A 137 0.35 4.03 14.32
C LEU A 137 0.92 5.11 15.24
N ARG A 138 1.17 6.34 14.75
CA ARG A 138 1.60 7.48 15.56
C ARG A 138 0.64 7.78 16.72
N GLN A 139 -0.66 7.61 16.52
CA GLN A 139 -1.67 7.82 17.57
C GLN A 139 -1.70 6.73 18.63
N ARG A 140 -1.40 5.48 18.26
CA ARG A 140 -1.54 4.32 19.16
C ARG A 140 -0.25 3.88 19.82
N LEU A 141 0.90 4.13 19.19
CA LEU A 141 2.19 3.65 19.62
C LEU A 141 3.10 4.82 19.98
N ARG A 142 3.31 5.03 21.28
CA ARG A 142 4.11 6.16 21.81
C ARG A 142 5.54 6.21 21.28
N THR A 143 6.13 5.05 20.97
CA THR A 143 7.53 4.92 20.51
C THR A 143 7.64 4.71 19.00
N TYR A 144 6.54 4.89 18.25
CA TYR A 144 6.55 4.68 16.82
C TYR A 144 7.41 5.72 16.08
N CYS A 145 8.11 5.23 15.07
CA CYS A 145 9.03 5.95 14.21
C CYS A 145 8.97 5.25 12.85
N TYR A 146 8.63 5.98 11.80
CA TYR A 146 8.35 5.45 10.47
C TYR A 146 9.52 4.63 9.93
N GLU A 147 10.74 5.16 10.04
CA GLU A 147 11.96 4.58 9.51
C GLU A 147 12.23 3.19 10.08
N LYS A 148 11.97 3.03 11.39
CA LYS A 148 12.19 1.80 12.15
C LYS A 148 11.03 0.82 12.03
N HIS A 149 9.80 1.31 12.17
CA HIS A 149 8.63 0.47 12.38
C HIS A 149 7.80 0.29 11.11
N PHE A 150 7.87 1.18 10.13
CA PHE A 150 7.19 0.95 8.86
C PHE A 150 7.99 -0.02 7.97
N GLY A 151 7.31 -1.10 7.61
CA GLY A 151 7.81 -2.24 6.86
C GLY A 151 7.86 -1.99 5.37
N GLY A 152 6.77 -1.44 4.83
CA GLY A 152 6.51 -1.28 3.41
C GLY A 152 5.10 -1.72 3.05
N VAL A 153 4.84 -1.81 1.76
CA VAL A 153 3.55 -2.14 1.17
C VAL A 153 3.75 -3.25 0.16
N PHE A 154 2.87 -4.24 0.21
CA PHE A 154 2.79 -5.34 -0.73
C PHE A 154 1.49 -5.25 -1.54
N TYR A 155 1.63 -5.26 -2.86
CA TYR A 155 0.51 -5.46 -3.78
C TYR A 155 0.63 -6.87 -4.34
N LEU A 156 -0.36 -7.71 -4.04
CA LEU A 156 -0.34 -9.12 -4.35
C LEU A 156 -1.27 -9.41 -5.53
N PHE A 157 -0.69 -9.64 -6.70
CA PHE A 157 -1.40 -10.07 -7.90
C PHE A 157 -1.70 -11.57 -7.78
N ILE A 158 -2.78 -11.89 -7.06
CA ILE A 158 -3.08 -13.22 -6.50
C ILE A 158 -3.12 -14.35 -7.55
N ARG A 159 -3.34 -14.01 -8.82
CA ARG A 159 -3.34 -14.97 -9.92
C ARG A 159 -1.97 -15.64 -10.10
N ALA A 160 -0.87 -14.97 -9.78
CA ALA A 160 0.49 -15.46 -10.00
C ALA A 160 1.30 -15.74 -8.72
N VAL A 161 0.81 -15.35 -7.55
CA VAL A 161 1.51 -15.62 -6.28
C VAL A 161 1.45 -17.12 -5.97
N ARG A 162 2.58 -17.82 -6.14
CA ARG A 162 2.72 -19.26 -5.87
C ARG A 162 4.04 -19.55 -5.13
N PRO A 163 4.08 -20.52 -4.20
CA PRO A 163 5.29 -20.82 -3.42
C PRO A 163 6.51 -21.19 -4.26
N HIS A 164 6.31 -21.81 -5.43
CA HIS A 164 7.38 -22.28 -6.32
C HIS A 164 7.64 -21.36 -7.52
N TRP A 165 6.86 -20.29 -7.70
CA TRP A 165 7.08 -19.34 -8.81
C TRP A 165 8.02 -18.24 -8.34
N ARG A 166 9.15 -18.12 -9.02
CA ARG A 166 10.22 -17.16 -8.70
C ARG A 166 10.67 -16.43 -9.94
N ASN A 167 10.93 -15.14 -9.78
CA ASN A 167 11.64 -14.34 -10.76
C ASN A 167 13.10 -14.82 -10.84
N PRO A 168 13.85 -14.45 -11.89
CA PRO A 168 15.27 -14.80 -12.02
C PRO A 168 16.13 -14.42 -10.80
N ASP A 169 15.81 -13.31 -10.14
CA ASP A 169 16.46 -12.82 -8.93
C ASP A 169 16.01 -13.52 -7.63
N GLN A 170 15.22 -14.59 -7.74
CA GLN A 170 14.63 -15.34 -6.63
C GLN A 170 13.56 -14.59 -5.82
N SER A 171 13.10 -13.42 -6.26
CA SER A 171 11.93 -12.77 -5.67
C SER A 171 10.63 -13.49 -6.06
N PRO A 172 9.57 -13.40 -5.23
CA PRO A 172 8.28 -14.01 -5.55
C PRO A 172 7.60 -13.34 -6.75
N VAL A 173 7.03 -14.15 -7.65
CA VAL A 173 6.26 -13.66 -8.81
C VAL A 173 4.90 -13.10 -8.36
N GLY A 174 4.42 -12.05 -9.03
CA GLY A 174 3.12 -11.45 -8.72
C GLY A 174 3.11 -10.62 -7.42
N VAL A 175 4.28 -10.32 -6.86
CA VAL A 175 4.42 -9.51 -5.65
C VAL A 175 5.14 -8.22 -5.98
N PHE A 176 4.43 -7.09 -5.87
CA PHE A 176 5.04 -5.78 -5.92
C PHE A 176 5.29 -5.29 -4.49
N PHE A 177 6.51 -4.82 -4.20
CA PHE A 177 6.91 -4.29 -2.90
C PHE A 177 7.50 -2.89 -3.00
N VAL A 178 7.07 -2.00 -2.10
CA VAL A 178 7.52 -0.62 -1.99
C VAL A 178 7.58 -0.20 -0.53
N LYS A 179 8.62 0.53 -0.13
CA LYS A 179 8.61 1.33 1.10
C LYS A 179 8.72 2.80 0.71
N PRO A 180 7.61 3.57 0.70
CA PRO A 180 7.66 4.99 0.36
C PRO A 180 8.64 5.72 1.28
N LYS A 181 9.35 6.71 0.75
CA LYS A 181 10.32 7.48 1.54
C LYS A 181 9.61 8.24 2.65
N ALA A 182 10.20 8.30 3.84
CA ALA A 182 9.61 9.02 4.97
C ALA A 182 9.32 10.49 4.66
N GLN A 183 10.22 11.13 3.91
CA GLN A 183 10.07 12.51 3.45
C GLN A 183 8.85 12.68 2.52
N ARG A 184 8.55 11.68 1.68
CA ARG A 184 7.36 11.67 0.82
C ARG A 184 6.09 11.65 1.68
N ILE A 185 6.05 10.75 2.66
CA ILE A 185 4.91 10.61 3.57
C ILE A 185 4.74 11.86 4.44
N ALA A 186 5.83 12.47 4.91
CA ALA A 186 5.78 13.72 5.67
C ALA A 186 5.26 14.89 4.82
N ALA A 187 5.67 15.01 3.55
CA ALA A 187 5.16 16.02 2.64
C ALA A 187 3.67 15.80 2.34
N LEU A 188 3.25 14.54 2.13
CA LEU A 188 1.84 14.18 1.96
C LEU A 188 1.02 14.47 3.23
N ASP A 189 1.56 14.21 4.41
CA ASP A 189 0.96 14.51 5.71
C ASP A 189 0.77 16.02 5.93
N ALA A 190 1.63 16.86 5.36
CA ALA A 190 1.48 18.32 5.40
C ALA A 190 0.35 18.81 4.47
N LEU A 191 0.18 18.17 3.32
CA LEU A 191 -0.89 18.47 2.35
C LEU A 191 -2.28 18.07 2.87
N PHE A 192 -2.38 16.86 3.38
CA PHE A 192 -3.60 16.36 3.98
C PHE A 192 -3.62 16.92 5.39
N GLY A 193 -4.37 18.00 5.67
CA GLY A 193 -4.34 18.68 6.98
C GLY A 193 -4.47 17.75 8.21
N LYS A 194 -4.23 18.30 9.41
CA LYS A 194 -4.28 17.52 10.66
C LYS A 194 -5.59 16.72 10.77
N PRO A 195 -5.56 15.49 11.30
CA PRO A 195 -6.78 14.70 11.53
C PRO A 195 -7.81 15.54 12.28
N LEU A 196 -9.08 15.46 11.86
CA LEU A 196 -10.14 15.98 12.71
C LEU A 196 -10.14 15.21 14.02
N GLN A 197 -10.00 15.92 15.13
CA GLN A 197 -10.31 15.36 16.44
C GLN A 197 -11.82 15.11 16.46
N HIS A 198 -12.25 13.92 16.03
CA HIS A 198 -13.57 13.44 16.41
C HIS A 198 -13.45 12.93 17.85
N THR A 199 -13.95 13.74 18.79
CA THR A 199 -14.33 13.28 20.12
C THR A 199 -15.35 12.17 19.93
N PHE A 200 -14.91 10.91 20.01
CA PHE A 200 -15.84 9.82 20.23
C PHE A 200 -16.29 9.94 21.69
N GLU A 201 -17.46 10.54 21.91
CA GLU A 201 -18.22 10.26 23.11
C GLU A 201 -18.48 8.75 23.12
N GLN A 202 -17.82 8.07 24.06
CA GLN A 202 -18.11 6.69 24.38
C GLN A 202 -19.60 6.63 24.78
N THR A 203 -20.44 6.08 23.91
CA THR A 203 -21.72 5.57 24.37
C THR A 203 -21.43 4.19 24.95
N GLU A 204 -21.26 4.14 26.27
CA GLU A 204 -21.38 2.91 27.05
C GLU A 204 -22.72 2.26 26.75
N ARG A 205 -22.73 1.00 26.27
CA ARG A 205 -23.65 -0.08 26.67
C ARG A 205 -23.00 -1.44 26.42
#